data_AF-A0A8T1CJU6-F1
#
_entry.id   AF-A0A8T1CJU6-F1
#
_cell.length_a   1.000
_cell.length_b   1.000
_cell.length_c   1.000
_cell.angle_alpha   90.00
_cell.angle_beta   90.00
_cell.angle_gamma   90.00
#
_symmetry.space_group_name_H-M   'P 1'
#
loop_
_entity.id
_entity.type
_entity.pdbx_description
1 polymer ?
#
loop_
_entity_poly.entity_id
_entity_poly.type
_entity_poly.pdbx_seq_one_letter_code
_entity_poly.pdbx_strand_id
1 'polypeptide(L)'
;MTTKHEHIVVGTHPGFVGAAVPRAQTTCQHALMSPYPFMAVHHEADVRFHKHGATSAVPTRFYAGFPLTVPIVGGKPEDDEMTVGMLCCIDSKPRAEITRTQYATMKRLASTSSHFLLQKSRRLHQHIIATKAP
;
A
#
# COMPACT_ATOMS: atom_id res chain seq x y z
N MET A 1 18.79 -1.88 -3.85
CA MET A 1 18.48 -0.44 -3.77
C MET A 1 17.14 -0.29 -3.07
N THR A 2 17.13 0.03 -1.77
CA THR A 2 15.88 0.34 -1.05
C THR A 2 15.34 1.66 -1.59
N THR A 3 14.15 1.66 -2.17
CA THR A 3 13.48 2.87 -2.65
C THR A 3 13.32 3.83 -1.48
N LYS A 4 13.86 5.05 -1.62
CA LYS A 4 13.79 6.09 -0.58
C LYS A 4 12.37 6.64 -0.39
N HIS A 5 11.47 6.37 -1.34
CA HIS A 5 10.11 6.89 -1.38
C HIS A 5 9.11 5.77 -1.66
N GLU A 6 7.91 5.94 -1.12
CA GLU A 6 6.71 5.22 -1.55
C GLU A 6 5.91 6.12 -2.48
N HIS A 7 5.55 5.58 -3.64
CA HIS A 7 4.82 6.29 -4.67
C HIS A 7 3.33 5.97 -4.54
N ILE A 8 2.50 7.00 -4.53
CA ILE A 8 1.06 6.84 -4.56
C ILE A 8 0.61 6.78 -6.02
N VAL A 9 0.27 5.57 -6.46
CA VAL A 9 -0.17 5.32 -7.84
C VAL A 9 -1.60 5.82 -8.07
N VAL A 10 -2.46 5.67 -7.07
CA VAL A 10 -3.87 6.08 -7.10
C VAL A 10 -4.26 6.61 -5.73
N GLY A 11 -4.99 7.72 -5.69
CA GLY A 11 -5.52 8.29 -4.46
C GLY A 11 -6.75 9.15 -4.74
N THR A 12 -7.66 9.23 -3.76
CA THR A 12 -8.87 10.06 -3.84
C THR A 12 -8.66 11.46 -3.28
N HIS A 13 -7.65 11.66 -2.44
CA HIS A 13 -7.28 12.96 -1.89
C HIS A 13 -6.33 13.69 -2.86
N PRO A 14 -6.55 14.98 -3.19
CA PRO A 14 -5.71 15.73 -4.13
C PRO A 14 -4.22 15.71 -3.76
N GLY A 15 -3.90 15.78 -2.46
CA GLY A 15 -2.52 15.72 -1.97
C GLY A 15 -1.81 14.37 -2.16
N PHE A 16 -2.51 13.33 -2.62
CA PHE A 16 -1.94 12.01 -2.89
C PHE A 16 -1.69 11.74 -4.38
N VAL A 17 -2.32 12.48 -5.28
CA VAL A 17 -2.20 12.22 -6.72
C VAL A 17 -0.78 12.51 -7.19
N GLY A 18 -0.06 11.48 -7.63
CA GLY A 18 1.32 11.60 -8.09
C GLY A 18 2.35 11.87 -6.98
N ALA A 19 1.94 11.76 -5.70
CA ALA A 19 2.83 12.02 -4.59
C ALA A 19 3.90 10.92 -4.44
N ALA A 20 5.11 11.34 -4.06
CA ALA A 20 6.18 10.47 -3.61
C ALA A 20 6.55 10.88 -2.19
N VAL A 21 6.28 10.00 -1.22
CA VAL A 21 6.48 10.29 0.20
C VAL A 21 7.73 9.55 0.67
N PRO A 22 8.65 10.18 1.42
CA PRO A 22 9.80 9.48 1.99
C PRO A 22 9.31 8.25 2.73
N ARG A 23 9.85 7.06 2.41
CA ARG A 23 9.32 5.78 2.91
C ARG A 23 9.27 5.75 4.44
N ALA A 24 10.33 6.25 5.08
CA ALA A 24 10.41 6.40 6.53
C ALA A 24 9.33 7.29 7.18
N GLN A 25 8.59 8.06 6.38
CA GLN A 25 7.52 8.95 6.80
C GLN A 25 6.13 8.39 6.49
N THR A 26 6.02 7.15 6.01
CA THR A 26 4.73 6.54 5.66
C THR A 26 4.26 5.52 6.68
N THR A 27 2.94 5.43 6.82
CA THR A 27 2.29 4.35 7.56
C THR A 27 2.29 3.05 6.76
N CYS A 28 2.21 3.13 5.43
CA CYS A 28 2.20 1.97 4.55
C CYS A 28 3.46 1.12 4.72
N GLN A 29 4.64 1.72 4.91
CA GLN A 29 5.89 0.99 5.17
C GLN A 29 5.74 0.00 6.34
N HIS A 30 5.10 0.44 7.42
CA HIS A 30 4.93 -0.40 8.61
C HIS A 30 3.97 -1.56 8.35
N ALA A 31 2.95 -1.32 7.53
CA ALA A 31 2.02 -2.35 7.12
C ALA A 31 2.64 -3.38 6.15
N LEU A 32 3.65 -2.99 5.35
CA LEU A 32 4.41 -3.91 4.49
C LEU A 32 5.19 -4.96 5.28
N MET A 33 5.45 -4.74 6.58
CA MET A 33 6.19 -5.68 7.43
C MET A 33 5.34 -6.89 7.86
N SER A 34 4.08 -6.98 7.42
CA SER A 34 3.15 -8.06 7.75
C SER A 34 2.34 -8.48 6.51
N PRO A 35 2.04 -9.77 6.31
CA PRO A 35 1.12 -10.22 5.27
C PRO A 35 -0.36 -9.97 5.63
N TYR A 36 -0.64 -9.39 6.79
CA TYR A 36 -2.00 -9.17 7.30
C TYR A 36 -2.43 -7.70 7.16
N PRO A 37 -3.73 -7.44 6.97
CA PRO A 37 -4.26 -6.09 7.09
C PRO A 37 -3.90 -5.47 8.45
N PHE A 38 -3.60 -4.17 8.42
CA PHE A 38 -3.15 -3.40 9.58
C PHE A 38 -4.08 -2.21 9.80
N MET A 39 -4.47 -1.97 11.06
CA MET A 39 -5.38 -0.90 11.45
C MET A 39 -4.78 -0.06 12.59
N ALA A 40 -4.87 1.27 12.47
CA ALA A 40 -4.55 2.23 13.52
C ALA A 40 -5.78 3.09 13.80
N VAL A 41 -6.39 2.86 14.98
CA VAL A 41 -7.66 3.48 15.42
C VAL A 41 -7.49 4.96 15.80
N HIS A 42 -6.35 5.28 16.41
CA HIS A 42 -5.92 6.62 16.81
C HIS A 42 -4.55 6.90 16.20
N HIS A 43 -4.55 7.07 14.87
CA HIS A 43 -3.31 7.20 14.11
C HIS A 43 -2.45 8.38 14.59
N GLU A 44 -3.09 9.49 14.98
CA GLU A 44 -2.44 10.69 15.47
C GLU A 44 -1.72 10.49 16.82
N ALA A 45 -2.15 9.50 17.60
CA ALA A 45 -1.59 9.19 18.93
C ALA A 45 -0.67 7.95 18.91
N ASP A 46 -0.58 7.27 17.78
CA ASP A 46 0.24 6.07 17.65
C ASP A 46 1.73 6.44 17.65
N VAL A 47 2.48 5.88 18.60
CA VAL A 47 3.92 6.15 18.76
C VAL A 47 4.73 5.88 17.50
N ARG A 48 4.22 5.05 16.59
CA ARG A 48 4.85 4.76 15.29
C ARG A 48 4.65 5.86 14.26
N PHE A 49 3.60 6.68 14.36
CA PHE A 49 3.18 7.59 13.28
C PHE A 49 3.02 9.05 13.72
N HIS A 50 2.91 9.32 15.02
CA HIS A 50 2.57 10.64 15.54
C HIS A 50 3.58 11.75 15.19
N LYS A 51 4.83 11.38 14.85
CA LYS A 51 5.88 12.31 14.40
C LYS A 51 6.12 12.29 12.90
N HIS A 52 5.34 11.54 12.12
CA HIS A 52 5.51 11.52 10.68
C HIS A 52 4.94 12.79 10.03
N GLY A 53 5.72 13.42 9.15
CA GLY A 53 5.28 14.63 8.44
C GLY A 53 4.04 14.41 7.58
N ALA A 54 3.84 13.19 7.06
CA ALA A 54 2.64 12.80 6.32
C ALA A 54 1.37 12.87 7.19
N THR A 55 1.47 12.50 8.47
CA THR A 55 0.39 12.60 9.46
C THR A 55 -0.02 14.05 9.71
N SER A 56 0.95 14.98 9.67
CA SER A 56 0.69 16.41 9.84
C SER A 56 0.11 17.07 8.58
N ALA A 57 0.47 16.58 7.39
CA ALA A 57 0.01 17.15 6.12
C ALA A 57 -1.41 16.69 5.73
N VAL A 58 -1.78 15.46 6.10
CA VAL A 58 -3.13 14.93 5.94
C VAL A 58 -3.62 14.51 7.33
N PRO A 59 -4.63 15.19 7.92
CA PRO A 59 -5.01 15.02 9.32
C PRO A 59 -5.63 13.64 9.57
N THR A 60 -4.77 12.63 9.58
CA THR A 60 -5.12 11.22 9.61
C THR A 60 -5.34 10.83 11.06
N ARG A 61 -6.56 10.39 11.36
CA ARG A 61 -6.95 9.90 12.69
C ARG A 61 -7.29 8.43 12.69
N PHE A 62 -7.57 7.88 11.52
CA PHE A 62 -7.75 6.45 11.30
C PHE A 62 -7.03 6.00 10.04
N TYR A 63 -6.39 4.83 10.12
CA TYR A 63 -5.77 4.15 8.99
C TYR A 63 -6.17 2.67 8.98
N ALA A 64 -6.53 2.16 7.81
CA ALA A 64 -6.65 0.73 7.55
C ALA A 64 -5.96 0.39 6.23
N GLY A 65 -4.90 -0.42 6.29
CA GLY A 65 -4.11 -0.84 5.14
C GLY A 65 -4.27 -2.33 4.87
N PHE A 66 -4.48 -2.69 3.61
CA PHE A 66 -4.57 -4.06 3.12
C PHE A 66 -3.42 -4.34 2.15
N PRO A 67 -2.62 -5.40 2.37
CA PRO A 67 -1.43 -5.65 1.57
C PRO A 67 -1.77 -5.96 0.11
N LEU A 68 -0.96 -5.42 -0.80
CA LEU A 68 -0.96 -5.79 -2.21
C LEU A 68 0.15 -6.81 -2.42
N THR A 69 -0.25 -8.06 -2.64
CA THR A 69 0.68 -9.18 -2.80
C THR A 69 0.82 -9.60 -4.26
N VAL A 70 1.98 -10.15 -4.62
CA VAL A 70 2.26 -10.73 -5.93
C VAL A 70 2.98 -12.07 -5.78
N PRO A 71 2.80 -13.02 -6.69
CA PRO A 71 3.54 -14.28 -6.67
C PRO A 71 5.05 -14.05 -6.81
N ILE A 72 5.85 -14.78 -6.04
CA ILE A 72 7.31 -14.75 -6.17
C ILE A 72 7.71 -15.69 -7.32
N VAL A 73 8.34 -15.14 -8.37
CA VAL A 73 8.82 -15.94 -9.50
C VAL A 73 10.19 -16.53 -9.16
N GLY A 74 10.29 -17.86 -9.19
CA GLY A 74 11.54 -18.57 -8.87
C GLY A 74 11.84 -18.70 -7.37
N GLY A 75 10.86 -18.40 -6.51
CA GLY A 75 10.90 -18.66 -5.07
C GLY A 75 10.69 -20.14 -4.76
N LYS A 76 10.91 -20.52 -3.50
CA LYS A 76 10.60 -21.87 -3.04
C LYS A 76 9.07 -22.06 -2.92
N PRO A 77 8.54 -23.29 -2.90
CA PRO A 77 7.10 -23.53 -2.75
C PRO A 77 6.48 -22.91 -1.50
N GLU A 78 7.26 -22.67 -0.45
CA GLU A 78 6.85 -21.98 0.79
C GLU A 78 6.79 -20.45 0.67
N ASP A 79 7.34 -19.86 -0.40
CA ASP A 79 7.35 -18.43 -0.69
C ASP A 79 6.20 -18.08 -1.65
N ASP A 80 4.95 -18.19 -1.18
CA ASP A 80 3.77 -18.05 -2.05
C ASP A 80 3.62 -16.63 -2.64
N GLU A 81 3.76 -15.59 -1.82
CA GLU A 81 3.54 -14.21 -2.25
C GLU A 81 4.42 -13.17 -1.52
N MET A 82 4.74 -12.08 -2.22
CA MET A 82 5.45 -10.93 -1.68
C MET A 82 4.55 -9.69 -1.65
N THR A 83 4.51 -8.98 -0.53
CA THR A 83 3.86 -7.67 -0.44
C THR A 83 4.69 -6.60 -1.16
N VAL A 84 4.10 -5.94 -2.15
CA VAL A 84 4.74 -4.89 -2.97
C VAL A 84 4.17 -3.50 -2.74
N GLY A 85 3.07 -3.39 -1.99
CA GLY A 85 2.38 -2.13 -1.73
C GLY A 85 1.21 -2.33 -0.78
N MET A 86 0.43 -1.26 -0.59
CA MET A 86 -0.75 -1.27 0.27
C MET A 86 -1.92 -0.57 -0.43
N LEU A 87 -3.13 -1.11 -0.29
CA LEU A 87 -4.39 -0.39 -0.50
C LEU A 87 -4.86 0.14 0.86
N CYS A 88 -5.04 1.46 0.97
CA CYS A 88 -5.28 2.09 2.26
C CYS A 88 -6.55 2.93 2.27
N CYS A 89 -7.28 2.87 3.37
CA CYS A 89 -8.27 3.87 3.74
C CYS A 89 -7.70 4.72 4.87
N ILE A 90 -7.84 6.03 4.71
CA ILE A 90 -7.43 7.05 5.66
C ILE A 90 -8.67 7.91 5.96
N ASP A 91 -8.88 8.25 7.22
CA ASP A 91 -10.00 9.09 7.66
C ASP A 91 -9.53 10.13 8.68
N SER A 92 -10.15 11.31 8.65
CA SER A 92 -9.92 12.40 9.60
C SER A 92 -10.75 12.28 10.87
N LYS A 93 -11.53 11.20 11.01
CA LYS A 93 -12.22 10.81 12.23
C LYS A 93 -11.68 9.46 12.71
N PRO A 94 -11.46 9.29 14.03
CA PRO A 94 -11.08 7.99 14.57
C PRO A 94 -12.20 6.97 14.34
N ARG A 95 -11.83 5.71 14.10
CA ARG A 95 -12.78 4.60 13.97
C ARG A 95 -12.26 3.42 14.77
N ALA A 96 -13.02 2.99 15.78
CA ALA A 96 -12.64 1.89 16.66
C ALA A 96 -12.58 0.54 15.93
N GLU A 97 -13.42 0.37 14.92
CA GLU A 97 -13.58 -0.88 14.20
C GLU A 97 -13.99 -0.65 12.74
N ILE A 98 -13.85 -1.70 11.94
CA ILE A 98 -14.46 -1.83 10.62
C ILE A 98 -15.38 -3.05 10.63
N THR A 99 -16.49 -2.96 9.92
CA THR A 99 -17.42 -4.09 9.83
C THR A 99 -16.82 -5.23 9.04
N ARG A 100 -17.33 -6.45 9.24
CA ARG A 100 -16.94 -7.63 8.44
C ARG A 100 -17.11 -7.38 6.93
N THR A 101 -18.17 -6.67 6.55
CA THR A 101 -18.43 -6.31 5.15
C THR A 101 -17.38 -5.33 4.63
N GLN A 102 -17.01 -4.30 5.40
CA GLN A 102 -15.93 -3.38 5.02
C GLN A 102 -14.59 -4.11 4.87
N TYR A 103 -14.25 -4.99 5.81
CA TYR A 103 -13.05 -5.82 5.71
C TYR A 103 -13.05 -6.68 4.45
N ALA A 104 -14.14 -7.40 4.18
CA ALA A 104 -14.26 -8.26 3.00
C ALA A 104 -14.16 -7.46 1.70
N THR A 105 -14.78 -6.28 1.63
CA THR A 105 -14.68 -5.37 0.49
C THR A 105 -13.25 -4.88 0.29
N MET A 106 -12.58 -4.43 1.35
CA MET A 106 -11.20 -3.95 1.26
C MET A 106 -10.23 -5.05 0.84
N LYS A 107 -10.40 -6.27 1.36
CA LYS A 107 -9.60 -7.44 0.96
C LYS A 107 -9.78 -7.77 -0.53
N ARG A 108 -11.02 -7.72 -1.03
CA ARG A 108 -11.31 -7.91 -2.46
C ARG A 108 -10.69 -6.81 -3.33
N LEU A 109 -10.84 -5.55 -2.94
CA LEU A 109 -10.23 -4.43 -3.66
C LEU A 109 -8.70 -4.52 -3.71
N ALA A 110 -8.06 -4.92 -2.61
CA ALA A 110 -6.62 -5.12 -2.56
C ALA A 110 -6.18 -6.23 -3.53
N SER A 111 -6.85 -7.39 -3.50
CA SER A 111 -6.59 -8.49 -4.43
C SER A 111 -6.78 -8.08 -5.90
N THR A 112 -7.88 -7.38 -6.22
CA THR A 112 -8.11 -6.86 -7.57
C THR A 112 -7.01 -5.88 -7.99
N SER A 113 -6.59 -4.99 -7.09
CA SER A 113 -5.51 -4.03 -7.35
C SER A 113 -4.18 -4.73 -7.63
N SER A 114 -3.84 -5.77 -6.86
CA SER A 114 -2.68 -6.64 -7.13
C SER A 114 -2.72 -7.24 -8.54
N HIS A 115 -3.86 -7.76 -8.97
CA HIS A 115 -4.02 -8.29 -10.33
C HIS A 115 -3.78 -7.23 -11.40
N PHE A 116 -4.30 -6.01 -11.22
CA PHE A 116 -4.06 -4.89 -12.15
C PHE A 116 -2.56 -4.51 -12.21
N LEU A 117 -1.90 -4.41 -11.06
CA LEU A 117 -0.47 -4.10 -10.98
C LEU A 117 0.37 -5.17 -11.70
N LEU A 118 0.06 -6.45 -11.48
CA LEU A 118 0.72 -7.57 -12.16
C LEU A 118 0.54 -7.51 -13.68
N GLN A 119 -0.69 -7.29 -14.16
CA GLN A 119 -0.96 -7.19 -15.59
C GLN A 119 -0.22 -6.00 -16.22
N LYS A 120 -0.22 -4.84 -15.56
CA LYS A 120 0.50 -3.65 -16.04
C LYS A 120 2.01 -3.89 -16.07
N SER A 121 2.56 -4.52 -15.03
CA SER A 121 3.98 -4.90 -14.96
C SER A 121 4.39 -5.80 -16.14
N ARG A 122 3.60 -6.85 -16.41
CA ARG A 122 3.85 -7.76 -17.55
C ARG A 122 3.83 -7.03 -18.90
N ARG A 123 2.84 -6.16 -19.12
CA ARG A 123 2.74 -5.35 -20.36
C ARG A 123 3.94 -4.42 -20.54
N LEU A 124 4.36 -3.75 -19.47
CA LEU A 124 5.54 -2.87 -19.50
C LEU A 124 6.81 -3.66 -19.77
N HIS A 125 6.98 -4.83 -19.14
CA HIS A 125 8.13 -5.70 -19.37
C HIS A 125 8.22 -6.17 -20.83
N GLN A 126 7.09 -6.60 -21.41
CA GLN A 126 7.02 -6.97 -22.83
C GLN A 126 7.37 -5.81 -23.76
N HIS A 127 6.88 -4.60 -23.47
CA HIS A 127 7.19 -3.42 -24.27
C HIS A 127 8.67 -3.03 -24.18
N ILE A 128 9.28 -3.12 -22.98
CA ILE A 128 10.71 -2.86 -22.78
C ILE A 128 11.57 -3.88 -23.54
N ILE A 129 11.19 -5.16 -23.53
CA ILE A 129 11.89 -6.20 -24.31
C ILE A 129 11.78 -5.92 -25.79
N ALA A 130 10.57 -5.61 -26.29
CA ALA A 130 10.34 -5.36 -27.71
C ALA A 130 11.07 -4.11 -28.23
N THR A 131 11.25 -3.08 -27.40
CA THR A 131 11.96 -1.84 -27.76
C THR A 131 13.49 -1.92 -27.61
N LYS A 132 14.00 -2.96 -26.94
CA LYS A 132 15.44 -3.24 -26.79
C LYS A 132 15.94 -4.37 -27.69
N ALA A 133 15.08 -5.00 -28.47
CA ALA A 133 15.50 -5.96 -29.49
C ALA A 133 16.22 -5.21 -30.63
N PRO A 134 17.40 -5.70 -31.09
CA PRO A 134 18.19 -5.03 -32.13
C PRO A 134 17.46 -4.96 -33.48
#